data_AF-J9RD58-F1
#
_entry.id   AF-J9RD58-F1
#
_cell.length_a   1.000
_cell.length_b   1.000
_cell.length_c   1.000
_cell.angle_alpha   90.00
_cell.angle_beta   90.00
_cell.angle_gamma   90.00
#
_symmetry.space_group_name_H-M   'P 1'
#
loop_
_entity.id
_entity.type
_entity.pdbx_description
1 polymer ?
#
loop_
_entity_poly.entity_id
_entity_poly.type
_entity_poly.pdbx_seq_one_letter_code
_entity_poly.pdbx_strand_id
1 'polypeptide(L)'
;HLAPYTYSLRDTGPEDVFIKVISCGVCHTDIHQIKNDLGMSHYPMVPGHEVVGEVVEVGSDVTKFKVGDVVGVGVIVGSCKNCNPCKSEIEQYCNKKIWS
;
A
#
# COMPACT_ATOMS: atom_id res chain seq x y z
N HIS A 1 17.53 2.63 -12.22
CA HIS A 1 17.80 1.18 -12.20
C HIS A 1 17.35 0.66 -10.83
N LEU A 2 16.80 -0.55 -10.74
CA LEU A 2 16.41 -1.14 -9.46
C LEU A 2 17.58 -1.95 -8.90
N ALA A 3 17.75 -1.89 -7.58
CA ALA A 3 18.76 -2.63 -6.83
C ALA A 3 18.19 -3.02 -5.46
N PRO A 4 18.75 -4.04 -4.80
CA PRO A 4 18.35 -4.39 -3.44
C PRO A 4 18.45 -3.16 -2.51
N TYR A 5 17.41 -2.91 -1.73
CA TYR A 5 17.31 -1.81 -0.78
C TYR A 5 16.70 -2.31 0.52
N THR A 6 17.27 -1.92 1.65
CA THR A 6 16.80 -2.29 2.99
C THR A 6 16.27 -1.06 3.71
N TYR A 7 15.11 -1.21 4.34
CA TYR A 7 14.47 -0.17 5.13
C TYR A 7 13.72 -0.79 6.30
N SER A 8 13.45 0.01 7.33
CA SER A 8 12.63 -0.41 8.45
C SER A 8 11.16 -0.10 8.18
N LEU A 9 10.29 -1.06 8.49
CA LEU A 9 8.86 -0.82 8.55
C LEU A 9 8.51 -0.16 9.89
N ARG A 10 7.34 0.48 9.93
CA ARG A 10 6.72 0.88 11.19
C ARG A 10 6.20 -0.36 11.93
N ASP A 11 6.01 -0.24 13.23
CA ASP A 11 5.32 -1.25 14.03
C ASP A 11 3.86 -1.41 13.57
N THR A 12 3.30 -2.60 13.78
CA THR A 12 1.89 -2.91 13.52
C THR A 12 1.02 -2.16 14.53
N GLY A 13 0.38 -1.07 14.08
CA GLY A 13 -0.53 -0.28 14.89
C GLY A 13 -1.91 -0.93 15.01
N PRO A 14 -2.82 -0.35 15.82
CA PRO A 14 -4.12 -0.96 16.15
C PRO A 14 -5.00 -1.31 14.95
N GLU A 15 -4.97 -0.52 13.88
CA GLU A 15 -5.81 -0.72 12.68
C GLU A 15 -5.07 -1.44 11.53
N ASP A 16 -3.82 -1.86 11.74
CA ASP A 16 -2.93 -2.29 10.66
C ASP A 16 -2.90 -3.80 10.44
N VAL A 17 -2.59 -4.20 9.21
CA VAL A 17 -2.38 -5.60 8.84
C VAL A 17 -0.96 -5.72 8.29
N PHE A 18 -0.12 -6.53 8.93
CA PHE A 18 1.22 -6.80 8.45
C PHE A 18 1.22 -8.03 7.55
N ILE A 19 1.74 -7.85 6.34
CA ILE A 19 1.62 -8.82 5.25
C ILE A 19 3.01 -9.26 4.80
N LYS A 20 3.22 -10.56 4.74
CA LYS A 20 4.34 -11.16 4.02
C LYS A 20 3.96 -11.28 2.55
N VAL A 21 4.57 -10.45 1.71
CA VAL A 21 4.34 -10.45 0.26
C VAL A 21 4.75 -11.81 -0.33
N ILE A 22 3.84 -12.42 -1.10
CA ILE A 22 4.11 -13.66 -1.86
C ILE A 22 4.50 -13.30 -3.29
N SER A 23 3.76 -12.37 -3.91
CA SER A 23 4.04 -11.87 -5.26
C SER A 23 3.48 -10.45 -5.43
N CYS A 24 4.05 -9.71 -6.39
CA CYS A 24 3.58 -8.39 -6.79
C CYS A 24 3.59 -8.30 -8.32
N GLY A 25 2.52 -7.76 -8.90
CA GLY A 25 2.42 -7.48 -10.33
C GLY A 25 3.32 -6.32 -10.77
N VAL A 26 3.51 -6.21 -12.08
CA VAL A 26 4.27 -5.11 -12.71
C VAL A 26 3.43 -4.56 -13.85
N CYS A 27 3.23 -3.25 -13.86
CA CYS A 27 2.56 -2.56 -14.95
C CYS A 27 3.33 -1.29 -15.38
N HIS A 28 2.78 -0.56 -16.34
CA HIS A 28 3.43 0.65 -16.86
C HIS A 28 3.54 1.76 -15.81
N THR A 29 2.64 1.81 -14.82
CA THR A 29 2.72 2.78 -13.72
C THR A 29 4.04 2.65 -12.97
N ASP A 30 4.50 1.42 -12.70
CA ASP A 30 5.78 1.19 -12.05
C ASP A 30 6.93 1.76 -12.89
N ILE A 31 6.91 1.52 -14.22
CA ILE A 31 7.91 2.01 -15.16
C ILE A 31 7.95 3.55 -15.18
N HIS A 32 6.78 4.19 -15.26
CA HIS A 32 6.69 5.65 -15.28
C HIS A 32 7.18 6.28 -13.98
N GLN A 33 6.86 5.68 -12.82
CA GLN A 33 7.31 6.16 -11.52
C GLN A 33 8.83 6.00 -11.35
N ILE A 34 9.42 4.83 -11.67
CA ILE A 34 10.87 4.62 -11.49
C ILE A 34 11.73 5.42 -12.49
N LYS A 35 11.15 5.89 -13.60
CA LYS A 35 11.82 6.74 -14.59
C LYS A 35 11.59 8.23 -14.36
N ASN A 36 10.71 8.59 -13.43
CA ASN A 36 10.29 9.96 -13.20
C ASN A 36 9.69 10.62 -14.46
N ASP A 37 8.93 9.86 -15.26
CA ASP A 37 8.35 10.36 -16.52
C ASP A 37 7.38 11.54 -16.29
N LEU A 38 6.81 11.64 -15.09
CA LEU A 38 5.91 12.73 -14.67
C LEU A 38 6.60 13.84 -13.85
N GLY A 39 7.89 13.73 -13.57
CA GLY A 39 8.65 14.75 -12.82
C GLY A 39 8.34 14.84 -11.32
N MET A 40 7.63 13.87 -10.75
CA MET A 40 7.14 13.87 -9.36
C MET A 40 7.64 12.69 -8.51
N SER A 41 8.59 11.89 -9.00
CA SER A 41 9.10 10.74 -8.27
C SER A 41 9.98 11.16 -7.10
N HIS A 42 9.78 10.51 -5.96
CA HIS A 42 10.62 10.64 -4.78
C HIS A 42 11.49 9.40 -4.62
N TYR A 43 12.81 9.59 -4.44
CA TYR A 43 13.78 8.51 -4.28
C TYR A 43 14.39 8.50 -2.87
N PRO A 44 14.75 7.33 -2.29
CA PRO A 44 14.68 5.99 -2.87
C PRO A 44 13.22 5.50 -3.09
N MET A 45 12.99 4.71 -4.14
CA MET A 45 11.65 4.25 -4.55
C MET A 45 11.62 2.72 -4.65
N VAL A 46 10.64 2.10 -4.00
CA VAL A 46 10.29 0.69 -4.14
C VAL A 46 8.96 0.62 -4.88
N PRO A 47 8.91 0.22 -6.16
CA PRO A 47 7.65 0.12 -6.91
C PRO A 47 6.84 -1.12 -6.50
N GLY A 48 5.60 -1.19 -7.01
CA GLY A 48 4.68 -2.31 -6.78
C GLY A 48 3.39 -1.87 -6.08
N HIS A 49 2.26 -2.10 -6.75
CA HIS A 49 0.93 -1.71 -6.28
C HIS A 49 -0.16 -2.74 -6.65
N GLU A 50 0.28 -3.94 -7.02
CA GLU A 50 -0.54 -5.10 -7.38
C GLU A 50 -0.13 -6.28 -6.49
N VAL A 51 -0.25 -6.11 -5.16
CA VAL A 51 0.35 -7.00 -4.15
C VAL A 51 -0.62 -8.09 -3.73
N VAL A 52 -0.11 -9.33 -3.60
CA VAL A 52 -0.78 -10.41 -2.85
C VAL A 52 0.19 -11.01 -1.84
N GLY A 53 -0.32 -11.30 -0.64
CA GLY A 53 0.49 -11.85 0.44
C GLY A 53 -0.33 -12.51 1.53
N GLU A 54 0.37 -13.02 2.53
CA GLU A 54 -0.23 -13.67 3.69
C GLU A 54 -0.13 -12.75 4.91
N VAL A 55 -1.21 -12.63 5.67
CA VAL A 55 -1.23 -11.87 6.92
C VAL A 55 -0.38 -12.58 7.98
N VAL A 56 0.61 -11.89 8.53
CA VAL A 56 1.50 -12.42 9.58
C VAL A 56 1.26 -11.80 10.95
N GLU A 57 0.69 -10.60 10.99
CA GLU A 57 0.33 -9.90 12.23
C GLU A 57 -0.87 -8.98 11.95
N VAL A 58 -1.72 -8.76 12.95
CA VAL A 58 -2.83 -7.82 12.89
C VAL A 58 -2.85 -6.94 14.13
N GLY A 59 -3.23 -5.69 13.95
CA GLY A 59 -3.44 -4.75 15.04
C GLY A 59 -4.61 -5.13 15.95
N SER A 60 -4.64 -4.56 17.15
CA SER A 60 -5.64 -4.87 18.19
C SER A 60 -7.10 -4.61 17.78
N ASP A 61 -7.32 -3.67 16.85
CA ASP A 61 -8.63 -3.20 16.44
C ASP A 61 -9.06 -3.82 15.09
N VAL A 62 -8.19 -4.63 14.48
CA VAL A 62 -8.48 -5.35 13.23
C VAL A 62 -9.40 -6.53 13.51
N THR A 63 -10.57 -6.51 12.87
CA THR A 63 -11.59 -7.57 13.01
C THR A 63 -11.91 -8.27 11.69
N LYS A 64 -11.52 -7.68 10.54
CA LYS A 64 -11.85 -8.17 9.20
C LYS A 64 -10.93 -9.29 8.69
N PHE A 65 -9.70 -9.35 9.20
CA PHE A 65 -8.66 -10.28 8.77
C PHE A 65 -8.03 -10.96 9.98
N LYS A 66 -7.42 -12.13 9.76
CA LYS A 66 -6.65 -12.86 10.77
C LYS A 66 -5.34 -13.37 10.17
N VAL A 67 -4.39 -13.71 11.04
CA VAL A 67 -3.12 -14.34 10.64
C VAL A 67 -3.38 -15.60 9.82
N GLY A 68 -2.64 -15.75 8.72
CA GLY A 68 -2.78 -16.83 7.74
C GLY A 68 -3.74 -16.54 6.58
N ASP A 69 -4.53 -15.46 6.63
CA ASP A 69 -5.36 -15.07 5.49
C ASP A 69 -4.50 -14.62 4.30
N VAL A 70 -4.88 -15.03 3.09
CA VAL A 70 -4.31 -14.50 1.83
C VAL A 70 -5.09 -13.26 1.42
N VAL A 71 -4.40 -12.13 1.32
CA VAL A 71 -4.99 -10.81 1.08
C VAL A 71 -4.28 -10.07 -0.04
N GLY A 72 -5.00 -9.12 -0.66
CA GLY A 72 -4.45 -8.22 -1.67
C GLY A 72 -4.38 -6.78 -1.19
N VAL A 73 -3.40 -6.03 -1.67
CA VAL A 73 -3.28 -4.58 -1.46
C VAL A 73 -3.14 -3.91 -2.82
N GLY A 74 -4.00 -2.93 -3.07
CA GLY A 74 -3.99 -2.13 -4.28
C GLY A 74 -3.25 -0.81 -4.11
N VAL A 75 -3.58 0.13 -5.00
CA VAL A 75 -2.87 1.41 -5.20
C VAL A 75 -2.99 2.41 -4.04
N ILE A 76 -4.02 2.30 -3.19
CA ILE A 76 -4.28 3.27 -2.11
C ILE A 76 -4.15 2.55 -0.77
N VAL A 77 -3.32 3.11 0.11
CA VAL A 77 -3.04 2.56 1.46
C VAL A 77 -3.50 3.47 2.59
N GLY A 78 -4.07 4.64 2.27
CA GLY A 78 -4.63 5.55 3.27
C GLY A 78 -5.52 6.62 2.67
N SER A 79 -6.41 7.18 3.49
CA SER A 79 -7.26 8.32 3.16
C SER A 79 -7.60 9.12 4.43
N CYS A 80 -8.23 10.29 4.32
CA CYS A 80 -8.58 11.09 5.50
C CYS A 80 -9.77 10.57 6.31
N LYS A 81 -10.50 9.58 5.78
CA LYS A 81 -11.68 8.94 6.41
C LYS A 81 -12.86 9.87 6.76
N ASN A 82 -12.79 11.18 6.51
CA ASN A 82 -13.79 12.15 7.01
C ASN A 82 -14.44 13.06 5.95
N CYS A 83 -13.93 13.07 4.72
CA CYS A 83 -14.51 13.87 3.62
C CYS A 83 -15.69 13.15 2.97
N ASN A 84 -16.45 13.87 2.13
CA ASN A 84 -17.60 13.30 1.43
C ASN A 84 -17.24 12.03 0.63
N PRO A 85 -16.17 12.00 -0.19
CA PRO A 85 -15.74 10.76 -0.85
C PRO A 85 -15.52 9.57 0.09
N CYS A 86 -14.79 9.76 1.20
CA CYS A 86 -14.53 8.68 2.15
C CYS A 86 -15.82 8.19 2.83
N LYS A 87 -16.74 9.09 3.16
CA LYS A 87 -18.03 8.74 3.79
C LYS A 87 -19.00 8.05 2.83
N SER A 88 -18.77 8.19 1.52
CA SER A 88 -19.57 7.60 0.45
C SER A 88 -18.89 6.36 -0.16
N GLU A 89 -17.91 5.76 0.52
CA GLU A 89 -17.20 4.54 0.07
C GLU A 89 -16.56 4.70 -1.33
N ILE A 90 -16.09 5.90 -1.62
CA ILE A 90 -15.38 6.25 -2.85
C ILE A 90 -14.07 7.00 -2.53
N GLU A 91 -13.32 6.48 -1.55
CA GLU A 91 -12.10 7.07 -1.02
C GLU A 91 -10.99 7.30 -2.06
N GLN A 92 -11.06 6.68 -3.23
CA GLN A 92 -10.17 6.98 -4.37
C GLN A 92 -10.23 8.44 -4.81
N TYR A 93 -11.38 9.10 -4.59
CA TYR A 93 -11.55 10.53 -4.83
C TYR A 93 -11.18 11.42 -3.64
N CYS A 94 -10.59 10.86 -2.57
CA CYS A 94 -10.05 11.64 -1.49
C CYS A 94 -8.85 12.49 -1.97
N ASN A 95 -8.86 13.79 -1.63
CA ASN A 95 -7.74 14.70 -1.91
C ASN A 95 -6.53 14.49 -0.99
N LYS A 96 -6.68 13.68 0.06
CA LYS A 96 -5.63 13.32 1.03
C LYS A 96 -5.36 11.81 1.02
N LYS A 97 -5.57 11.14 -0.11
CA LYS A 97 -5.21 9.71 -0.26
C LYS A 97 -3.69 9.53 -0.23
N ILE A 98 -3.27 8.38 0.27
CA ILE A 98 -1.87 7.95 0.32
C ILE A 98 -1.72 6.75 -0.61
N TRP A 99 -0.74 6.81 -1.49
CA TRP A 99 -0.43 5.77 -2.46
C TRP A 99 0.45 4.69 -1.83
N SER A 100 0.32 3.46 -2.31
CA SER A 100 1.28 2.36 -2.05
C SER A 100 2.67 2.69 -2.58
#